data_AF-A0A2N3AN51-F1
#
_entry.id   AF-A0A2N3AN51-F1
#
_cell.length_a   1.000
_cell.length_b   1.000
_cell.length_c   1.000
_cell.angle_alpha   90.00
_cell.angle_beta   90.00
_cell.angle_gamma   90.00
#
_symmetry.space_group_name_H-M   'P 1'
#
loop_
_entity.id
_entity.type
_entity.pdbx_description
1 polymer ?
#
loop_
_entity_poly.entity_id
_entity_poly.type
_entity_poly.pdbx_seq_one_letter_code
_entity_poly.pdbx_strand_id
1 'polypeptide(L)'
;MDLNDIVSEDIYSVIKNKYDNQLYSDAILDSIKYLTNIIREKSKVDGDGVGLIGQAFGGQSPKIKINKMVTTSEIDEQKGYEQILRGIYCGIRNPRSHEQYQDVKEVADSIIIFINYLAEMIKSTKSYFQLEEYKNRVFDPLFVEREDYAEMLVNEIPSDEIVNTSISILKDRNRGESKKLETYFKALFNKMDRSQYDSLMKAISNELKIAQQNNDIISIVRLIEPKFWPILDDDVKIRIENVIIESVREGYYDMYEGIKKGHLGTWAGDIGGYFKLRRELGEAIIEQLNNNWYAQNYIAEYFIYYLSSIIIDNDLIRRCCNNISYATLSNNAKHLKKLLKDNFSFFPTQWQELILKYGLKYKEYDIEYFESLRKLNAEDNLPF
;
A
#
# COMPACT_ATOMS: atom_id res chain seq x y z
N MET A 1 30.95 -15.44 -32.93
CA MET A 1 30.20 -15.14 -31.70
C MET A 1 29.42 -16.37 -31.33
N ASP A 2 29.38 -16.71 -30.05
CA ASP A 2 28.50 -17.76 -29.56
C ASP A 2 27.06 -17.21 -29.48
N LEU A 3 26.06 -18.06 -29.74
CA LEU A 3 24.65 -17.64 -29.69
C LEU A 3 24.26 -17.23 -28.26
N ASN A 4 24.84 -17.90 -27.26
CA ASN A 4 24.64 -17.59 -25.83
C ASN A 4 25.02 -16.15 -25.45
N ASP A 5 25.98 -15.54 -26.15
CA ASP A 5 26.42 -14.18 -25.86
C ASP A 5 25.52 -13.11 -26.51
N ILE A 6 24.60 -13.50 -27.39
CA ILE A 6 23.77 -12.59 -28.19
C ILE A 6 22.32 -12.57 -27.70
N VAL A 7 21.78 -13.72 -27.30
CA VAL A 7 20.37 -13.87 -26.92
C VAL A 7 20.19 -13.83 -25.40
N SER A 8 18.97 -13.59 -24.92
CA SER A 8 18.71 -13.55 -23.48
C SER A 8 18.93 -14.91 -22.81
N GLU A 9 19.27 -14.89 -21.52
CA GLU A 9 19.46 -16.13 -20.74
C GLU A 9 18.20 -17.01 -20.76
N ASP A 10 17.02 -16.39 -20.67
CA ASP A 10 15.73 -17.06 -20.75
C ASP A 10 15.60 -17.89 -22.03
N ILE A 11 15.83 -17.28 -23.21
CA ILE A 11 15.63 -17.99 -24.48
C ILE A 11 16.73 -19.04 -24.69
N TYR A 12 17.98 -18.74 -24.34
CA TYR A 12 19.08 -19.69 -24.49
C TYR A 12 18.85 -20.94 -23.62
N SER A 13 18.37 -20.76 -22.39
CA SER A 13 18.08 -21.87 -21.47
C SER A 13 17.08 -22.88 -22.05
N VAL A 14 16.08 -22.41 -22.81
CA VAL A 14 15.03 -23.24 -23.39
C VAL A 14 15.54 -24.03 -24.59
N ILE A 15 16.45 -23.46 -25.39
CA ILE A 15 16.95 -24.10 -26.63
C ILE A 15 18.23 -24.91 -26.45
N LYS A 16 18.99 -24.65 -25.37
CA LYS A 16 20.38 -25.10 -25.17
C LYS A 16 20.60 -26.57 -25.53
N ASN A 17 19.78 -27.47 -24.97
CA ASN A 17 19.95 -28.90 -25.17
C ASN A 17 19.89 -29.29 -26.66
N LYS A 18 18.87 -28.83 -27.39
CA LYS A 18 18.72 -29.14 -28.81
C LYS A 18 19.77 -28.43 -29.67
N TYR A 19 20.08 -27.18 -29.33
CA TYR A 19 21.06 -26.39 -30.06
C TYR A 19 22.47 -26.99 -29.97
N ASP A 20 22.92 -27.36 -28.76
CA ASP A 20 24.24 -27.95 -28.51
C ASP A 20 24.39 -29.34 -29.18
N ASN A 21 23.29 -30.08 -29.30
CA ASN A 21 23.24 -31.37 -30.00
C ASN A 21 22.99 -31.23 -31.52
N GLN A 22 23.08 -30.02 -32.07
CA GLN A 22 22.90 -29.73 -33.51
C GLN A 22 21.49 -30.10 -34.05
N LEU A 23 20.51 -30.21 -33.16
CA LEU A 23 19.08 -30.37 -33.49
C LEU A 23 18.46 -28.99 -33.73
N TYR A 24 18.96 -28.32 -34.77
CA TYR A 24 18.69 -26.90 -35.03
C TYR A 24 17.21 -26.60 -35.31
N SER A 25 16.51 -27.47 -36.05
CA SER A 25 15.08 -27.31 -36.30
C SER A 25 14.25 -27.39 -35.02
N ASP A 26 14.62 -28.30 -34.10
CA ASP A 26 13.95 -28.42 -32.81
C ASP A 26 14.26 -27.25 -31.87
N ALA A 27 15.47 -26.71 -31.93
CA ALA A 27 15.84 -25.49 -31.19
C ALA A 27 15.04 -24.27 -31.66
N ILE A 28 14.81 -24.14 -32.97
CA ILE A 28 13.92 -23.11 -33.53
C ILE A 28 12.49 -23.29 -32.99
N LEU A 29 11.94 -24.52 -33.02
CA LEU A 29 10.60 -24.78 -32.50
C LEU A 29 10.46 -24.42 -31.02
N ASP A 30 11.48 -24.71 -30.21
CA ASP A 30 11.49 -24.38 -28.78
C ASP A 30 11.54 -22.86 -28.53
N SER A 31 12.33 -22.11 -29.31
CA SER A 31 12.32 -20.65 -29.23
C SER A 31 10.96 -20.03 -29.60
N ILE A 32 10.28 -20.58 -30.61
CA ILE A 32 8.93 -20.14 -31.01
C ILE A 32 7.91 -20.51 -29.92
N LYS A 33 8.04 -21.68 -29.29
CA LYS A 33 7.19 -22.07 -28.16
C LYS A 33 7.36 -21.13 -26.97
N TYR A 34 8.58 -20.73 -26.68
CA TYR A 34 8.88 -19.71 -25.67
C TYR A 34 8.20 -18.36 -26.00
N LEU A 35 8.34 -17.86 -27.24
CA LEU A 35 7.62 -16.67 -27.70
C LEU A 35 6.09 -16.81 -27.57
N THR A 36 5.55 -17.99 -27.86
CA THR A 36 4.11 -18.28 -27.73
C THR A 36 3.65 -18.10 -26.28
N ASN A 37 4.44 -18.58 -25.31
CA ASN A 37 4.09 -18.47 -23.89
C ASN A 37 4.08 -17.01 -23.43
N ILE A 38 5.08 -16.21 -23.81
CA ILE A 38 5.10 -14.76 -23.51
C ILE A 38 3.83 -14.08 -24.04
N ILE A 39 3.43 -14.41 -25.28
CA ILE A 39 2.23 -13.82 -25.89
C ILE A 39 0.97 -14.21 -25.11
N ARG A 40 0.82 -15.47 -24.70
CA ARG A 40 -0.32 -15.91 -23.88
C ARG A 40 -0.34 -15.21 -22.53
N GLU A 41 0.78 -15.19 -21.83
CA GLU A 41 0.91 -14.56 -20.52
C GLU A 41 0.54 -13.08 -20.55
N LYS A 42 0.93 -12.39 -21.62
CA LYS A 42 0.72 -10.95 -21.77
C LYS A 42 -0.67 -10.58 -22.29
N SER A 43 -1.19 -11.36 -23.23
CA SER A 43 -2.53 -11.13 -23.79
C SER A 43 -3.65 -11.71 -22.92
N LYS A 44 -3.34 -12.64 -22.00
CA LYS A 44 -4.32 -13.46 -21.26
C LYS A 44 -5.29 -14.18 -22.21
N VAL A 45 -4.77 -14.63 -23.36
CA VAL A 45 -5.53 -15.39 -24.36
C VAL A 45 -4.97 -16.79 -24.47
N ASP A 46 -5.84 -17.78 -24.32
CA ASP A 46 -5.55 -19.16 -24.68
C ASP A 46 -5.72 -19.36 -26.19
N GLY A 47 -4.84 -20.16 -26.77
CA GLY A 47 -4.83 -20.42 -28.21
C GLY A 47 -3.44 -20.72 -28.72
N ASP A 48 -3.29 -20.92 -30.04
CA ASP A 48 -1.99 -21.17 -30.66
C ASP A 48 -1.95 -20.61 -32.09
N GLY A 49 -0.74 -20.48 -32.64
CA GLY A 49 -0.52 -20.16 -34.04
C GLY A 49 -1.06 -18.80 -34.45
N VAL A 50 -1.47 -18.74 -35.72
CA VAL A 50 -2.03 -17.54 -36.36
C VAL A 50 -3.28 -17.02 -35.63
N GLY A 51 -4.10 -17.92 -35.07
CA GLY A 51 -5.29 -17.56 -34.31
C GLY A 51 -4.97 -16.78 -33.04
N LEU A 52 -3.95 -17.22 -32.28
CA LEU A 52 -3.47 -16.50 -31.10
C LEU A 52 -2.98 -15.10 -31.47
N ILE A 53 -2.17 -14.99 -32.54
CA ILE A 53 -1.62 -13.69 -32.95
C ILE A 53 -2.72 -12.71 -33.35
N GLY A 54 -3.74 -13.18 -34.07
CA GLY A 54 -4.87 -12.32 -34.42
C GLY A 54 -5.64 -11.79 -33.22
N GLN A 55 -5.82 -12.61 -32.19
CA GLN A 55 -6.50 -12.18 -30.96
C GLN A 55 -5.63 -11.27 -30.08
N ALA A 56 -4.31 -11.47 -30.08
CA ALA A 56 -3.39 -10.71 -29.24
C ALA A 56 -3.01 -9.35 -29.84
N PHE A 57 -2.72 -9.29 -31.15
CA PHE A 57 -2.13 -8.11 -31.81
C PHE A 57 -3.04 -7.45 -32.85
N GLY A 58 -4.11 -8.12 -33.28
CA GLY A 58 -4.99 -7.64 -34.34
C GLY A 58 -6.21 -6.86 -33.86
N GLY A 59 -6.94 -6.29 -34.81
CA GLY A 59 -8.18 -5.54 -34.58
C GLY A 59 -7.97 -4.07 -34.21
N GLN A 60 -9.07 -3.37 -33.92
CA GLN A 60 -9.04 -1.95 -33.52
C GLN A 60 -8.58 -1.74 -32.07
N SER A 61 -8.60 -2.80 -31.25
CA SER A 61 -8.24 -2.75 -29.84
C SER A 61 -7.46 -4.03 -29.48
N PRO A 62 -6.19 -4.13 -29.91
CA PRO A 62 -5.39 -5.30 -29.62
C PRO A 62 -5.04 -5.38 -28.14
N LYS A 63 -4.95 -6.61 -27.61
CA LYS A 63 -4.62 -6.88 -26.20
C LYS A 63 -3.16 -6.59 -25.88
N ILE A 64 -2.28 -6.72 -26.87
CA ILE A 64 -0.88 -6.32 -26.79
C ILE A 64 -0.67 -5.18 -27.78
N LYS A 65 -0.38 -4.00 -27.26
CA LYS A 65 -0.01 -2.82 -28.04
C LYS A 65 1.50 -2.66 -28.05
N ILE A 66 2.08 -2.59 -29.24
CA ILE A 66 3.53 -2.43 -29.42
C ILE A 66 3.95 -0.97 -29.20
N ASN A 67 3.02 -0.04 -29.42
CA ASN A 67 3.19 1.39 -29.23
C ASN A 67 1.87 2.03 -28.75
N LYS A 68 1.75 3.36 -28.78
CA LYS A 68 0.54 4.06 -28.30
C LYS A 68 -0.65 3.95 -29.26
N MET A 69 -0.43 3.57 -30.53
CA MET A 69 -1.43 3.48 -31.59
C MET A 69 -2.26 4.76 -31.78
N VAL A 70 -1.62 5.94 -31.72
CA VAL A 70 -2.30 7.24 -31.87
C VAL A 70 -2.14 7.77 -33.28
N THR A 71 -0.93 7.69 -33.82
CA THR A 71 -0.61 8.15 -35.18
C THR A 71 -0.81 7.04 -36.20
N THR A 72 -1.01 7.41 -37.48
CA THR A 72 -1.07 6.44 -38.59
C THR A 72 0.16 5.53 -38.63
N SER A 73 1.36 6.11 -38.39
CA SER A 73 2.61 5.35 -38.37
C SER A 73 2.62 4.30 -37.25
N GLU A 74 2.15 4.64 -36.06
CA GLU A 74 2.06 3.71 -34.93
C GLU A 74 1.04 2.59 -35.20
N ILE A 75 -0.08 2.91 -35.84
CA ILE A 75 -1.10 1.93 -36.24
C ILE A 75 -0.54 0.97 -37.30
N ASP A 76 0.21 1.47 -38.26
CA ASP A 76 0.82 0.65 -39.31
C ASP A 76 1.96 -0.22 -38.76
N GLU A 77 2.74 0.28 -37.80
CA GLU A 77 3.74 -0.50 -37.08
C GLU A 77 3.10 -1.68 -36.33
N GLN A 78 1.99 -1.45 -35.61
CA GLN A 78 1.24 -2.53 -34.95
C GLN A 78 0.81 -3.61 -35.94
N LYS A 79 0.21 -3.22 -37.07
CA LYS A 79 -0.20 -4.15 -38.13
C LYS A 79 0.99 -4.90 -38.74
N GLY A 80 2.12 -4.22 -38.91
CA GLY A 80 3.35 -4.80 -39.43
C GLY A 80 3.84 -5.94 -38.53
N TYR A 81 3.92 -5.72 -37.23
CA TYR A 81 4.31 -6.76 -36.28
C TYR A 81 3.29 -7.89 -36.17
N GLU A 82 1.99 -7.61 -36.24
CA GLU A 82 0.97 -8.66 -36.34
C GLU A 82 1.25 -9.58 -37.54
N GLN A 83 1.55 -9.02 -38.71
CA GLN A 83 1.85 -9.78 -39.92
C GLN A 83 3.17 -10.56 -39.82
N ILE A 84 4.23 -9.94 -39.27
CA ILE A 84 5.52 -10.60 -39.02
C ILE A 84 5.32 -11.83 -38.13
N LEU A 85 4.60 -11.67 -37.01
CA LEU A 85 4.32 -12.76 -36.08
C LEU A 85 3.51 -13.86 -36.76
N ARG A 86 2.44 -13.54 -37.50
CA ARG A 86 1.71 -14.54 -38.29
C ARG A 86 2.62 -15.26 -39.29
N GLY A 87 3.52 -14.52 -39.93
CA GLY A 87 4.52 -15.05 -40.86
C GLY A 87 5.47 -16.05 -40.22
N ILE A 88 5.89 -15.82 -38.96
CA ILE A 88 6.69 -16.78 -38.20
C ILE A 88 5.93 -18.10 -38.02
N TYR A 89 4.66 -18.06 -37.64
CA TYR A 89 3.90 -19.30 -37.48
C TYR A 89 3.66 -19.99 -38.82
N CYS A 90 3.18 -19.27 -39.83
CA CYS A 90 2.88 -19.84 -41.15
C CYS A 90 4.11 -20.34 -41.90
N GLY A 91 5.16 -19.52 -41.97
CA GLY A 91 6.30 -19.74 -42.86
C GLY A 91 7.50 -20.39 -42.19
N ILE A 92 7.64 -20.28 -40.87
CA ILE A 92 8.79 -20.84 -40.14
C ILE A 92 8.36 -22.05 -39.30
N ARG A 93 7.40 -21.87 -38.40
CA ARG A 93 6.99 -22.92 -37.45
C ARG A 93 6.26 -24.08 -38.12
N ASN A 94 5.21 -23.80 -38.89
CA ASN A 94 4.30 -24.83 -39.40
C ASN A 94 5.03 -25.85 -40.31
N PRO A 95 5.89 -25.45 -41.27
CA PRO A 95 6.66 -26.40 -42.05
C PRO A 95 7.53 -27.31 -41.17
N ARG A 96 8.22 -26.74 -40.18
CA ARG A 96 9.06 -27.49 -39.22
C ARG A 96 8.26 -28.41 -38.29
N SER A 97 6.97 -28.15 -38.08
CA SER A 97 6.10 -28.95 -37.21
C SER A 97 5.40 -30.09 -37.94
N HIS A 98 5.27 -30.01 -39.26
CA HIS A 98 4.44 -30.92 -40.06
C HIS A 98 5.22 -31.68 -41.14
N GLU A 99 6.41 -31.22 -41.51
CA GLU A 99 7.26 -31.84 -42.53
C GLU A 99 8.62 -32.21 -41.94
N GLN A 100 9.37 -33.07 -42.64
CA GLN A 100 10.77 -33.29 -42.30
C GLN A 100 11.58 -32.08 -42.71
N TYR A 101 12.15 -31.40 -41.72
CA TYR A 101 12.90 -30.17 -41.90
C TYR A 101 14.27 -30.33 -41.24
N GLN A 102 15.33 -29.92 -41.94
CA GLN A 102 16.69 -29.95 -41.41
C GLN A 102 17.37 -28.60 -41.63
N ASP A 103 17.43 -27.83 -40.55
CA ASP A 103 18.12 -26.54 -40.54
C ASP A 103 19.63 -26.71 -40.33
N VAL A 104 20.38 -25.73 -40.85
CA VAL A 104 21.80 -25.55 -40.54
C VAL A 104 21.96 -24.47 -39.47
N LYS A 105 23.12 -24.46 -38.81
CA LYS A 105 23.42 -23.57 -37.68
C LYS A 105 23.15 -22.11 -38.01
N GLU A 106 23.61 -21.64 -39.17
CA GLU A 106 23.52 -20.23 -39.58
C GLU A 106 22.06 -19.76 -39.72
N VAL A 107 21.18 -20.65 -40.19
CA VAL A 107 19.74 -20.39 -40.33
C VAL A 107 19.09 -20.37 -38.94
N ALA A 108 19.43 -21.32 -38.08
CA ALA A 108 18.91 -21.35 -36.72
C ALA A 108 19.33 -20.12 -35.90
N ASP A 109 20.60 -19.72 -35.98
CA ASP A 109 21.11 -18.51 -35.32
C ASP A 109 20.29 -17.28 -35.75
N SER A 110 20.11 -17.11 -37.07
CA SER A 110 19.37 -15.97 -37.62
C SER A 110 17.92 -15.92 -37.12
N ILE A 111 17.24 -17.07 -37.12
CA ILE A 111 15.84 -17.16 -36.68
C ILE A 111 15.74 -16.94 -35.18
N ILE A 112 16.57 -17.61 -34.38
CA ILE A 112 16.51 -17.53 -32.91
C ILE A 112 16.84 -16.11 -32.44
N ILE A 113 17.82 -15.43 -33.04
CA ILE A 113 18.12 -14.03 -32.72
C ILE A 113 16.92 -13.14 -33.01
N PHE A 114 16.21 -13.37 -34.12
CA PHE A 114 15.02 -12.60 -34.44
C PHE A 114 13.84 -12.90 -33.48
N ILE A 115 13.66 -14.16 -33.09
CA ILE A 115 12.68 -14.54 -32.07
C ILE A 115 13.01 -13.90 -30.73
N ASN A 116 14.28 -13.85 -30.34
CA ASN A 116 14.75 -13.15 -29.14
C ASN A 116 14.38 -11.66 -29.20
N TYR A 117 14.67 -10.98 -30.30
CA TYR A 117 14.29 -9.57 -30.49
C TYR A 117 12.78 -9.35 -30.30
N LEU A 118 11.95 -10.19 -30.91
CA LEU A 118 10.50 -10.07 -30.79
C LEU A 118 10.00 -10.38 -29.38
N ALA A 119 10.57 -11.39 -28.72
CA ALA A 119 10.24 -11.74 -27.34
C ALA A 119 10.54 -10.57 -26.39
N GLU A 120 11.74 -9.97 -26.50
CA GLU A 120 12.14 -8.83 -25.66
C GLU A 120 11.30 -7.58 -25.96
N MET A 121 10.98 -7.31 -27.24
CA MET A 121 10.04 -6.25 -27.61
C MET A 121 8.68 -6.48 -26.94
N ILE A 122 8.09 -7.67 -27.06
CA ILE A 122 6.78 -7.97 -26.46
C ILE A 122 6.86 -7.87 -24.94
N LYS A 123 7.92 -8.39 -24.29
CA LYS A 123 8.14 -8.22 -22.85
C LYS A 123 8.20 -6.74 -22.44
N SER A 124 8.76 -5.86 -23.26
CA SER A 124 8.83 -4.42 -22.98
C SER A 124 7.50 -3.66 -23.17
N THR A 125 6.52 -4.22 -23.89
CA THR A 125 5.20 -3.57 -24.06
C THR A 125 4.45 -3.45 -22.73
N LYS A 126 3.66 -2.41 -22.52
CA LYS A 126 2.83 -2.33 -21.29
C LYS A 126 1.55 -3.13 -21.44
N SER A 127 1.09 -3.79 -20.37
CA SER A 127 -0.21 -4.46 -20.36
C SER A 127 -1.35 -3.50 -20.74
N TYR A 128 -2.34 -3.95 -21.53
CA TYR A 128 -3.57 -3.18 -21.79
C TYR A 128 -4.49 -3.26 -20.56
N PHE A 129 -4.05 -2.68 -19.46
CA PHE A 129 -4.87 -2.46 -18.28
C PHE A 129 -5.78 -1.26 -18.54
N GLN A 130 -7.08 -1.50 -18.61
CA GLN A 130 -8.09 -0.45 -18.79
C GLN A 130 -8.26 0.33 -17.48
N LEU A 131 -7.29 1.18 -17.17
CA LEU A 131 -7.18 1.88 -15.89
C LEU A 131 -8.47 2.63 -15.50
N GLU A 132 -9.13 3.29 -16.43
CA GLU A 132 -10.36 4.03 -16.13
C GLU A 132 -11.56 3.10 -15.87
N GLU A 133 -11.71 2.02 -16.63
CA GLU A 133 -12.76 1.01 -16.34
C GLU A 133 -12.53 0.35 -14.98
N TYR A 134 -11.28 0.05 -14.66
CA TYR A 134 -10.90 -0.50 -13.35
C TYR A 134 -11.19 0.49 -12.22
N LYS A 135 -10.78 1.77 -12.37
CA LYS A 135 -11.05 2.82 -11.37
C LYS A 135 -12.53 3.00 -11.10
N ASN A 136 -13.39 2.86 -12.11
CA ASN A 136 -14.84 2.93 -11.91
C ASN A 136 -15.37 1.86 -10.95
N ARG A 137 -14.73 0.68 -10.88
CA ARG A 137 -15.08 -0.38 -9.92
C ARG A 137 -14.52 -0.13 -8.52
N VAL A 138 -13.35 0.50 -8.43
CA VAL A 138 -12.77 0.92 -7.14
C VAL A 138 -13.59 2.05 -6.51
N PHE A 139 -14.06 3.00 -7.33
CA PHE A 139 -14.87 4.13 -6.88
C PHE A 139 -16.39 3.87 -6.98
N ASP A 140 -16.80 2.61 -7.16
CA ASP A 140 -18.21 2.24 -7.22
C ASP A 140 -18.91 2.58 -5.89
N PRO A 141 -20.01 3.34 -5.88
CA PRO A 141 -20.82 3.55 -4.67
C PRO A 141 -21.29 2.25 -4.01
N LEU A 142 -21.39 1.15 -4.75
CA LEU A 142 -21.75 -0.18 -4.27
C LEU A 142 -20.53 -1.07 -3.94
N PHE A 143 -19.31 -0.51 -3.92
CA PHE A 143 -18.12 -1.24 -3.48
C PHE A 143 -18.35 -1.82 -2.08
N VAL A 144 -18.06 -3.11 -1.95
CA VAL A 144 -18.26 -3.87 -0.71
C VAL A 144 -17.06 -3.66 0.21
N GLU A 145 -17.26 -3.04 1.37
CA GLU A 145 -16.22 -2.86 2.41
C GLU A 145 -15.83 -4.18 3.09
N ARG A 146 -15.18 -5.07 2.33
CA ARG A 146 -14.59 -6.32 2.81
C ARG A 146 -13.23 -6.55 2.18
N GLU A 147 -12.33 -7.11 2.98
CA GLU A 147 -10.95 -7.39 2.56
C GLU A 147 -10.90 -8.38 1.39
N ASP A 148 -11.68 -9.46 1.43
CA ASP A 148 -11.72 -10.47 0.37
C ASP A 148 -12.20 -9.90 -0.99
N TYR A 149 -13.19 -9.02 -0.99
CA TYR A 149 -13.63 -8.31 -2.20
C TYR A 149 -12.54 -7.38 -2.74
N ALA A 150 -11.89 -6.62 -1.85
CA ALA A 150 -10.79 -5.72 -2.23
C ALA A 150 -9.60 -6.50 -2.81
N GLU A 151 -9.23 -7.64 -2.23
CA GLU A 151 -8.19 -8.52 -2.72
C GLU A 151 -8.51 -9.06 -4.12
N MET A 152 -9.76 -9.46 -4.38
CA MET A 152 -10.17 -9.90 -5.71
C MET A 152 -9.97 -8.79 -6.76
N LEU A 153 -10.35 -7.55 -6.47
CA LEU A 153 -10.12 -6.41 -7.36
C LEU A 153 -8.63 -6.15 -7.57
N VAL A 154 -7.85 -6.06 -6.50
CA VAL A 154 -6.42 -5.82 -6.54
C VAL A 154 -5.70 -6.93 -7.33
N ASN A 155 -6.17 -8.17 -7.27
CA ASN A 155 -5.61 -9.29 -8.02
C ASN A 155 -5.73 -9.15 -9.53
N GLU A 156 -6.71 -8.38 -10.03
CA GLU A 156 -6.89 -8.10 -11.45
C GLU A 156 -5.81 -7.14 -12.01
N ILE A 157 -5.14 -6.36 -11.16
CA ILE A 157 -4.10 -5.43 -11.61
C ILE A 157 -2.86 -6.22 -12.07
N PRO A 158 -2.41 -6.04 -13.32
CA PRO A 158 -1.14 -6.61 -13.80
C PRO A 158 0.05 -6.13 -12.95
N SER A 159 1.04 -6.99 -12.74
CA SER A 159 2.19 -6.68 -11.89
C SER A 159 3.00 -5.47 -12.38
N ASP A 160 3.06 -5.24 -13.69
CA ASP A 160 3.71 -4.09 -14.32
C ASP A 160 2.92 -2.78 -14.19
N GLU A 161 1.64 -2.83 -13.84
CA GLU A 161 0.75 -1.66 -13.72
C GLU A 161 0.36 -1.32 -12.29
N ILE A 162 0.77 -2.12 -11.30
CA ILE A 162 0.34 -1.95 -9.91
C ILE A 162 0.69 -0.55 -9.36
N VAL A 163 1.90 -0.06 -9.62
CA VAL A 163 2.34 1.26 -9.14
C VAL A 163 1.57 2.38 -9.82
N ASN A 164 1.47 2.37 -11.16
CA ASN A 164 0.76 3.40 -11.92
C ASN A 164 -0.72 3.47 -11.53
N THR A 165 -1.36 2.31 -11.39
CA THR A 165 -2.76 2.18 -11.00
C THR A 165 -2.99 2.76 -9.60
N SER A 166 -2.13 2.41 -8.66
CA SER A 166 -2.20 2.88 -7.27
C SER A 166 -2.03 4.38 -7.17
N ILE A 167 -1.06 4.95 -7.89
CA ILE A 167 -0.83 6.40 -7.94
C ILE A 167 -2.03 7.12 -8.59
N SER A 168 -2.61 6.54 -9.64
CA SER A 168 -3.80 7.12 -10.28
C SER A 168 -4.99 7.13 -9.33
N ILE A 169 -5.24 6.04 -8.60
CA ILE A 169 -6.31 5.96 -7.59
C ILE A 169 -6.06 6.93 -6.45
N LEU A 170 -4.82 7.04 -5.96
CA LEU A 170 -4.43 8.01 -4.92
C LEU A 170 -4.76 9.45 -5.34
N LYS A 171 -4.45 9.83 -6.58
CA LYS A 171 -4.75 11.17 -7.11
C LYS A 171 -6.26 11.42 -7.23
N ASP A 172 -7.00 10.39 -7.60
CA ASP A 172 -8.44 10.42 -7.78
C ASP A 172 -9.22 10.10 -6.49
N ARG A 173 -8.56 9.95 -5.34
CA ARG A 173 -9.15 9.50 -4.07
C ARG A 173 -10.44 10.22 -3.67
N ASN A 174 -10.58 11.49 -4.04
CA ASN A 174 -11.76 12.30 -3.75
C ASN A 174 -13.03 11.86 -4.51
N ARG A 175 -12.92 10.96 -5.49
CA ARG A 175 -14.06 10.34 -6.19
C ARG A 175 -14.74 9.25 -5.35
N GLY A 176 -14.02 8.65 -4.39
CA GLY A 176 -14.50 7.51 -3.61
C GLY A 176 -14.84 7.87 -2.17
N GLU A 177 -15.49 6.92 -1.49
CA GLU A 177 -15.72 7.00 -0.05
C GLU A 177 -14.47 6.58 0.72
N SER A 178 -14.12 7.34 1.77
CA SER A 178 -12.83 7.20 2.44
C SER A 178 -12.60 5.83 3.09
N LYS A 179 -13.64 5.21 3.67
CA LYS A 179 -13.53 3.89 4.31
C LYS A 179 -13.39 2.74 3.31
N LYS A 180 -14.10 2.83 2.16
CA LYS A 180 -13.96 1.91 1.02
C LYS A 180 -12.54 1.93 0.47
N LEU A 181 -12.00 3.13 0.27
CA LEU A 181 -10.63 3.30 -0.18
C LEU A 181 -9.60 2.82 0.83
N GLU A 182 -9.81 3.02 2.13
CA GLU A 182 -8.95 2.45 3.16
C GLU A 182 -8.87 0.92 3.05
N THR A 183 -10.02 0.25 2.89
CA THR A 183 -10.09 -1.21 2.72
C THR A 183 -9.37 -1.65 1.44
N TYR A 184 -9.57 -0.93 0.34
CA TYR A 184 -8.89 -1.18 -0.92
C TYR A 184 -7.36 -1.04 -0.81
N PHE A 185 -6.88 0.05 -0.20
CA PHE A 185 -5.44 0.30 -0.06
C PHE A 185 -4.77 -0.74 0.85
N LYS A 186 -5.43 -1.20 1.92
CA LYS A 186 -4.93 -2.32 2.74
C LYS A 186 -4.67 -3.58 1.90
N ALA A 187 -5.63 -3.98 1.07
CA ALA A 187 -5.46 -5.12 0.16
C ALA A 187 -4.36 -4.87 -0.89
N LEU A 188 -4.25 -3.64 -1.38
CA LEU A 188 -3.25 -3.22 -2.35
C LEU A 188 -1.82 -3.34 -1.81
N PHE A 189 -1.56 -2.88 -0.58
CA PHE A 189 -0.24 -3.00 0.04
C PHE A 189 0.19 -4.45 0.25
N ASN A 190 -0.75 -5.34 0.56
CA ASN A 190 -0.46 -6.77 0.72
C ASN A 190 0.02 -7.45 -0.57
N LYS A 191 -0.31 -6.89 -1.75
CA LYS A 191 0.14 -7.42 -3.06
C LYS A 191 1.47 -6.83 -3.53
N MET A 192 1.92 -5.72 -2.95
CA MET A 192 3.10 -5.00 -3.44
C MET A 192 4.42 -5.63 -2.97
N ASP A 193 5.40 -5.66 -3.87
CA ASP A 193 6.79 -5.85 -3.48
C ASP A 193 7.40 -4.57 -2.87
N ARG A 194 8.59 -4.68 -2.29
CA ARG A 194 9.28 -3.56 -1.62
C ARG A 194 9.54 -2.37 -2.55
N SER A 195 9.92 -2.60 -3.81
CA SER A 195 10.20 -1.51 -4.76
C SER A 195 8.93 -0.78 -5.19
N GLN A 196 7.84 -1.52 -5.38
CA GLN A 196 6.53 -0.97 -5.70
C GLN A 196 5.98 -0.16 -4.53
N TYR A 197 6.15 -0.69 -3.32
CA TYR A 197 5.81 -0.04 -2.07
C TYR A 197 6.52 1.31 -1.91
N ASP A 198 7.86 1.32 -2.06
CA ASP A 198 8.67 2.54 -1.95
C ASP A 198 8.24 3.61 -2.97
N SER A 199 7.88 3.17 -4.19
CA SER A 199 7.39 4.06 -5.25
C SER A 199 6.05 4.70 -4.89
N LEU A 200 5.11 3.93 -4.35
CA LEU A 200 3.82 4.46 -3.89
C LEU A 200 3.98 5.40 -2.70
N MET A 201 4.83 5.07 -1.73
CA MET A 201 5.10 5.95 -0.59
C MET A 201 5.75 7.28 -1.00
N LYS A 202 6.57 7.27 -2.06
CA LYS A 202 7.10 8.50 -2.63
C LYS A 202 6.00 9.37 -3.25
N ALA A 203 5.03 8.75 -3.93
CA ALA A 203 3.87 9.47 -4.47
C ALA A 203 2.98 10.03 -3.35
N ILE A 204 2.72 9.26 -2.30
CA ILE A 204 2.00 9.70 -1.10
C ILE A 204 2.70 10.90 -0.45
N SER A 205 4.03 10.86 -0.31
CA SER A 205 4.81 11.98 0.22
C SER A 205 4.62 13.24 -0.61
N ASN A 206 4.64 13.13 -1.95
CA ASN A 206 4.42 14.27 -2.84
C ASN A 206 3.00 14.86 -2.73
N GLU A 207 1.97 14.03 -2.61
CA GLU A 207 0.59 14.48 -2.41
C GLU A 207 0.43 15.19 -1.06
N LEU A 208 0.98 14.63 0.02
CA LEU A 208 0.98 15.27 1.34
C LEU A 208 1.71 16.61 1.34
N LYS A 209 2.82 16.71 0.59
CA LYS A 209 3.62 17.95 0.48
C LYS A 209 2.80 19.13 -0.04
N ILE A 210 1.88 18.88 -0.97
CA ILE A 210 1.04 19.92 -1.57
C ILE A 210 -0.31 20.10 -0.88
N ALA A 211 -0.76 19.14 -0.05
CA ALA A 211 -2.03 19.20 0.65
C ALA A 211 -2.11 20.43 1.58
N GLN A 212 -3.13 21.28 1.40
CA GLN A 212 -3.28 22.55 2.16
C GLN A 212 -4.40 22.53 3.20
N GLN A 213 -5.32 21.57 3.11
CA GLN A 213 -6.53 21.52 3.93
C GLN A 213 -6.55 20.24 4.78
N ASN A 214 -7.12 20.31 5.99
CA ASN A 214 -7.18 19.17 6.91
C ASN A 214 -7.88 17.96 6.27
N ASN A 215 -8.98 18.17 5.55
CA ASN A 215 -9.70 17.07 4.89
C ASN A 215 -8.85 16.36 3.83
N ASP A 216 -8.01 17.12 3.12
CA ASP A 216 -7.12 16.59 2.11
C ASP A 216 -6.00 15.75 2.76
N ILE A 217 -5.39 16.26 3.83
CA ILE A 217 -4.41 15.51 4.64
C ILE A 217 -5.03 14.20 5.16
N ILE A 218 -6.23 14.27 5.75
CA ILE A 218 -6.94 13.08 6.28
C ILE A 218 -7.18 12.06 5.17
N SER A 219 -7.59 12.50 3.97
CA SER A 219 -7.86 11.62 2.84
C SER A 219 -6.65 10.82 2.40
N ILE A 220 -5.43 11.33 2.65
CA ILE A 220 -4.17 10.66 2.32
C ILE A 220 -3.68 9.83 3.52
N VAL A 221 -3.63 10.42 4.72
CA VAL A 221 -3.14 9.75 5.94
C VAL A 221 -3.90 8.46 6.22
N ARG A 222 -5.22 8.44 5.99
CA ARG A 222 -6.07 7.24 6.13
C ARG A 222 -5.59 6.06 5.28
N LEU A 223 -4.96 6.33 4.14
CA LEU A 223 -4.52 5.29 3.22
C LEU A 223 -3.20 4.68 3.64
N ILE A 224 -2.51 5.17 4.67
CA ILE A 224 -1.19 4.69 5.07
C ILE A 224 -1.35 3.76 6.27
N GLU A 225 -0.85 2.52 6.19
CA GLU A 225 -0.76 1.70 7.41
C GLU A 225 0.26 2.30 8.39
N PRO A 226 -0.05 2.37 9.70
CA PRO A 226 0.78 3.07 10.68
C PRO A 226 2.26 2.68 10.67
N LYS A 227 2.54 1.38 10.53
CA LYS A 227 3.91 0.83 10.51
C LYS A 227 4.81 1.39 9.42
N PHE A 228 4.22 1.97 8.37
CA PHE A 228 4.94 2.51 7.23
C PHE A 228 5.09 4.03 7.25
N TRP A 229 4.50 4.72 8.23
CA TRP A 229 4.71 6.15 8.44
C TRP A 229 6.20 6.58 8.40
N PRO A 230 7.17 5.82 8.96
CA PRO A 230 8.57 6.22 8.93
C PRO A 230 9.20 6.34 7.54
N ILE A 231 8.61 5.72 6.51
CA ILE A 231 9.12 5.67 5.13
C ILE A 231 8.87 6.99 4.39
N LEU A 232 7.93 7.82 4.86
CA LEU A 232 7.67 9.14 4.28
C LEU A 232 8.92 10.03 4.32
N ASP A 233 9.00 10.95 3.35
CA ASP A 233 10.06 11.95 3.28
C ASP A 233 10.14 12.78 4.57
N ASP A 234 11.36 13.11 5.01
CA ASP A 234 11.59 13.78 6.29
C ASP A 234 10.93 15.17 6.39
N ASP A 235 10.92 15.95 5.31
CA ASP A 235 10.25 17.26 5.28
C ASP A 235 8.72 17.12 5.37
N VAL A 236 8.17 16.07 4.76
CA VAL A 236 6.74 15.76 4.82
C VAL A 236 6.36 15.32 6.23
N LYS A 237 7.13 14.44 6.86
CA LYS A 237 6.88 14.02 8.25
C LYS A 237 6.86 15.21 9.19
N ILE A 238 7.91 16.04 9.20
CA ILE A 238 7.98 17.22 10.09
C ILE A 238 6.76 18.13 9.89
N ARG A 239 6.41 18.41 8.63
CA ARG A 239 5.27 19.29 8.31
C ARG A 239 3.94 18.69 8.75
N ILE A 240 3.64 17.46 8.35
CA ILE A 240 2.33 16.82 8.58
C ILE A 240 2.15 16.46 10.06
N GLU A 241 3.19 15.94 10.71
CA GLU A 241 3.16 15.67 12.14
C GLU A 241 2.93 16.96 12.94
N ASN A 242 3.59 18.06 12.60
CA ASN A 242 3.34 19.35 13.25
C ASN A 242 1.88 19.80 13.07
N VAL A 243 1.31 19.67 11.87
CA VAL A 243 -0.11 20.03 11.63
C VAL A 243 -1.06 19.14 12.44
N ILE A 244 -0.77 17.84 12.56
CA ILE A 244 -1.55 16.93 13.41
C ILE A 244 -1.40 17.29 14.89
N ILE A 245 -0.19 17.59 15.36
CA ILE A 245 0.10 17.97 16.75
C ILE A 245 -0.62 19.27 17.13
N GLU A 246 -0.60 20.29 16.28
CA GLU A 246 -1.35 21.52 16.52
C GLU A 246 -2.86 21.24 16.58
N SER A 247 -3.37 20.31 15.77
CA SER A 247 -4.75 19.86 15.88
C SER A 247 -5.04 19.19 17.23
N VAL A 248 -4.11 18.42 17.80
CA VAL A 248 -4.23 17.85 19.16
C VAL A 248 -4.27 18.96 20.22
N ARG A 249 -3.47 20.03 20.08
CA ARG A 249 -3.46 21.17 21.02
C ARG A 249 -4.79 21.94 21.04
N GLU A 250 -5.54 21.89 19.96
CA GLU A 250 -6.88 22.48 19.88
C GLU A 250 -8.01 21.51 20.25
N GLY A 251 -7.67 20.27 20.64
CA GLY A 251 -8.59 19.19 20.94
C GLY A 251 -9.74 19.59 21.87
N TYR A 252 -10.97 19.29 21.46
CA TYR A 252 -12.16 19.59 22.24
C TYR A 252 -13.21 18.51 22.02
N TYR A 253 -13.62 17.85 23.09
CA TYR A 253 -14.66 16.82 23.07
C TYR A 253 -15.72 17.08 24.14
N ASP A 254 -16.97 17.18 23.67
CA ASP A 254 -18.15 17.21 24.51
C ASP A 254 -18.75 15.79 24.59
N MET A 255 -19.15 15.35 25.79
CA MET A 255 -19.66 13.98 25.99
C MET A 255 -21.02 13.71 25.34
N TYR A 256 -21.77 14.77 25.00
CA TYR A 256 -23.10 14.67 24.38
C TYR A 256 -23.04 15.02 22.89
N GLU A 257 -22.22 16.00 22.53
CA GLU A 257 -22.14 16.49 21.15
C GLU A 257 -20.93 15.97 20.36
N GLY A 258 -20.04 15.20 21.01
CA GLY A 258 -18.83 14.65 20.43
C GLY A 258 -17.73 15.67 20.22
N ILE A 259 -16.83 15.35 19.28
CA ILE A 259 -15.69 16.20 18.92
C ILE A 259 -16.13 17.49 18.23
N LYS A 260 -15.59 18.63 18.70
CA LYS A 260 -15.82 19.96 18.09
C LYS A 260 -14.58 20.58 17.48
N LYS A 261 -13.40 20.20 17.98
CA LYS A 261 -12.09 20.68 17.50
C LYS A 261 -11.06 19.56 17.63
N GLY A 262 -10.01 19.64 16.81
CA GLY A 262 -8.94 18.66 16.82
C GLY A 262 -9.23 17.37 16.03
N HIS A 263 -10.10 17.43 15.01
CA HIS A 263 -10.48 16.25 14.23
C HIS A 263 -9.28 15.55 13.58
N LEU A 264 -8.36 16.33 13.00
CA LEU A 264 -7.14 15.78 12.40
C LEU A 264 -6.22 15.16 13.47
N GLY A 265 -6.16 15.76 14.66
CA GLY A 265 -5.36 15.26 15.78
C GLY A 265 -5.71 13.83 16.20
N THR A 266 -6.96 13.40 16.03
CA THR A 266 -7.41 12.04 16.42
C THR A 266 -6.62 10.93 15.73
N TRP A 267 -6.11 11.18 14.53
CA TRP A 267 -5.28 10.23 13.79
C TRP A 267 -3.96 9.91 14.50
N ALA A 268 -3.43 10.83 15.31
CA ALA A 268 -2.20 10.60 16.06
C ALA A 268 -2.33 9.46 17.08
N GLY A 269 -3.53 8.98 17.42
CA GLY A 269 -3.70 7.77 18.21
C GLY A 269 -3.00 6.57 17.55
N ASP A 270 -3.32 6.29 16.29
CA ASP A 270 -2.81 5.11 15.58
C ASP A 270 -1.37 5.30 15.07
N ILE A 271 -1.03 6.49 14.57
CA ILE A 271 0.27 6.73 13.90
C ILE A 271 1.30 7.44 14.79
N GLY A 272 0.91 8.00 15.93
CA GLY A 272 1.77 8.84 16.77
C GLY A 272 2.99 8.11 17.35
N GLY A 273 2.90 6.79 17.54
CA GLY A 273 4.04 5.96 17.95
C GLY A 273 5.19 5.94 16.93
N TYR A 274 4.89 6.24 15.67
CA TYR A 274 5.83 6.27 14.54
C TYR A 274 6.31 7.68 14.18
N PHE A 275 5.85 8.72 14.89
CA PHE A 275 6.22 10.10 14.60
C PHE A 275 7.71 10.36 14.80
N LYS A 276 8.26 11.24 13.94
CA LYS A 276 9.57 11.86 14.17
C LYS A 276 9.49 12.89 15.32
N LEU A 277 8.38 13.64 15.39
CA LEU A 277 8.05 14.64 16.40
C LEU A 277 7.26 14.04 17.59
N ARG A 278 7.62 12.82 17.99
CA ARG A 278 6.90 12.06 19.02
C ARG A 278 6.96 12.71 20.39
N ARG A 279 8.06 13.42 20.70
CA ARG A 279 8.20 14.16 21.96
C ARG A 279 7.21 15.33 22.01
N GLU A 280 7.10 16.07 20.92
CA GLU A 280 6.21 17.22 20.76
C GLU A 280 4.73 16.81 20.83
N LEU A 281 4.38 15.65 20.24
CA LEU A 281 3.06 15.03 20.41
C LEU A 281 2.78 14.70 21.88
N GLY A 282 3.75 14.09 22.58
CA GLY A 282 3.64 13.81 24.00
C GLY A 282 3.42 15.07 24.84
N GLU A 283 4.13 16.16 24.53
CA GLU A 283 3.95 17.45 25.19
C GLU A 283 2.55 18.04 24.94
N ALA A 284 2.05 17.98 23.70
CA ALA A 284 0.69 18.43 23.36
C ALA A 284 -0.39 17.66 24.14
N ILE A 285 -0.26 16.33 24.25
CA ILE A 285 -1.18 15.49 25.05
C ILE A 285 -1.14 15.89 26.53
N ILE A 286 0.06 16.08 27.09
CA ILE A 286 0.26 16.45 28.50
C ILE A 286 -0.36 17.82 28.81
N GLU A 287 -0.23 18.78 27.89
CA GLU A 287 -0.86 20.10 28.01
C GLU A 287 -2.38 20.02 28.02
N GLN A 288 -2.98 19.23 27.11
CA GLN A 288 -4.43 19.02 27.08
C GLN A 288 -4.96 18.40 28.38
N LEU A 289 -4.25 17.43 28.96
CA LEU A 289 -4.61 16.82 30.24
C LEU A 289 -4.60 17.84 31.41
N ASN A 290 -3.84 18.93 31.30
CA ASN A 290 -3.77 19.98 32.32
C ASN A 290 -4.68 21.18 32.05
N ASN A 291 -5.41 21.20 30.93
CA ASN A 291 -6.14 22.37 30.48
C ASN A 291 -7.53 22.46 31.16
N ASN A 292 -8.56 21.90 30.52
CA ASN A 292 -9.93 21.92 31.02
C ASN A 292 -10.61 20.57 30.73
N TRP A 293 -11.80 20.38 31.29
CA TRP A 293 -12.55 19.13 31.15
C TRP A 293 -12.83 18.70 29.70
N TYR A 294 -13.06 19.61 28.75
CA TYR A 294 -13.28 19.26 27.35
C TYR A 294 -12.00 18.77 26.65
N ALA A 295 -10.86 19.37 26.99
CA ALA A 295 -9.54 18.93 26.53
C ALA A 295 -9.16 17.57 27.13
N GLN A 296 -9.45 17.36 28.42
CA GLN A 296 -9.23 16.08 29.10
C GLN A 296 -10.09 14.97 28.51
N ASN A 297 -11.36 15.26 28.19
CA ASN A 297 -12.25 14.30 27.52
C ASN A 297 -11.77 13.97 26.11
N TYR A 298 -11.18 14.94 25.38
CA TYR A 298 -10.59 14.68 24.07
C TYR A 298 -9.43 13.68 24.15
N ILE A 299 -8.53 13.84 25.12
CA ILE A 299 -7.45 12.87 25.37
C ILE A 299 -8.01 11.52 25.82
N ALA A 300 -9.02 11.52 26.68
CA ALA A 300 -9.67 10.29 27.12
C ALA A 300 -10.24 9.49 25.93
N GLU A 301 -10.97 10.14 25.04
CA GLU A 301 -11.64 9.49 23.92
C GLU A 301 -10.64 8.94 22.88
N TYR A 302 -9.64 9.74 22.50
CA TYR A 302 -8.83 9.43 21.32
C TYR A 302 -7.42 8.92 21.62
N PHE A 303 -6.93 9.08 22.85
CA PHE A 303 -5.52 8.79 23.16
C PHE A 303 -5.31 7.80 24.29
N ILE A 304 -6.31 7.50 25.14
CA ILE A 304 -6.12 6.69 26.36
C ILE A 304 -5.44 5.34 26.08
N TYR A 305 -5.81 4.67 24.99
CA TYR A 305 -5.26 3.37 24.57
C TYR A 305 -3.88 3.46 23.92
N TYR A 306 -3.45 4.66 23.56
CA TYR A 306 -2.22 4.92 22.80
C TYR A 306 -1.18 5.68 23.64
N LEU A 307 -1.50 6.11 24.87
CA LEU A 307 -0.60 6.92 25.69
C LEU A 307 0.76 6.26 25.91
N SER A 308 0.79 4.97 26.24
CA SER A 308 2.02 4.23 26.48
C SER A 308 2.81 3.94 25.20
N SER A 309 2.14 3.84 24.05
CA SER A 309 2.77 3.67 22.74
C SER A 309 3.25 4.99 22.14
N ILE A 310 2.77 6.14 22.62
CA ILE A 310 3.22 7.47 22.18
C ILE A 310 4.26 8.05 23.14
N ILE A 311 4.04 7.98 24.46
CA ILE A 311 4.88 8.64 25.47
C ILE A 311 5.82 7.62 26.11
N ILE A 312 7.06 7.57 25.61
CA ILE A 312 8.11 6.65 26.11
C ILE A 312 9.21 7.33 26.92
N ASP A 313 9.29 8.65 26.87
CA ASP A 313 10.27 9.42 27.65
C ASP A 313 9.88 9.43 29.14
N ASN A 314 10.82 9.09 30.02
CA ASN A 314 10.56 8.95 31.46
C ASN A 314 10.07 10.24 32.13
N ASP A 315 10.51 11.42 31.68
CA ASP A 315 10.02 12.70 32.21
C ASP A 315 8.58 12.95 31.76
N LEU A 316 8.30 12.73 30.47
CA LEU A 316 6.95 12.88 29.94
C LEU A 316 5.96 11.89 30.55
N ILE A 317 6.35 10.62 30.78
CA ILE A 317 5.51 9.63 31.46
C ILE A 317 5.10 10.14 32.85
N ARG A 318 6.06 10.63 33.63
CA ARG A 318 5.80 11.17 34.98
C ARG A 318 4.83 12.34 34.94
N ARG A 319 5.04 13.29 34.03
CA ARG A 319 4.16 14.46 33.85
C ARG A 319 2.76 14.05 33.40
N CYS A 320 2.66 13.12 32.45
CA CYS A 320 1.40 12.58 31.95
C CYS A 320 0.62 11.89 33.08
N CYS A 321 1.24 10.97 33.82
CA CYS A 321 0.60 10.27 34.95
C CYS A 321 0.13 11.23 36.04
N ASN A 322 0.90 12.29 36.35
CA ASN A 322 0.48 13.32 37.29
C ASN A 322 -0.76 14.08 36.79
N ASN A 323 -0.80 14.45 35.51
CA ASN A 323 -1.93 15.18 34.93
C ASN A 323 -3.19 14.30 34.77
N ILE A 324 -3.03 13.01 34.47
CA ILE A 324 -4.13 12.03 34.51
C ILE A 324 -4.72 11.95 35.93
N SER A 325 -3.86 11.85 36.95
CA SER A 325 -4.28 11.79 38.34
C SER A 325 -5.02 13.06 38.76
N TYR A 326 -4.50 14.23 38.39
CA TYR A 326 -5.16 15.52 38.60
C TYR A 326 -6.52 15.59 37.89
N ALA A 327 -6.58 15.25 36.60
CA ALA A 327 -7.80 15.33 35.80
C ALA A 327 -8.91 14.42 36.33
N THR A 328 -8.57 13.20 36.73
CA THR A 328 -9.55 12.20 37.20
C THR A 328 -10.02 12.44 38.63
N LEU A 329 -9.12 12.80 39.55
CA LEU A 329 -9.44 12.96 40.97
C LEU A 329 -9.83 14.40 41.34
N SER A 330 -9.08 15.40 40.85
CA SER A 330 -9.26 16.80 41.24
C SER A 330 -10.25 17.52 40.31
N ASN A 331 -10.07 17.41 39.00
CA ASN A 331 -10.93 18.10 38.03
C ASN A 331 -12.22 17.33 37.71
N ASN A 332 -12.39 16.13 38.28
CA ASN A 332 -13.51 15.22 38.11
C ASN A 332 -13.91 15.03 36.62
N ALA A 333 -12.92 14.84 35.75
CA ALA A 333 -13.12 14.55 34.34
C ALA A 333 -13.79 13.17 34.19
N LYS A 334 -15.12 13.13 34.26
CA LYS A 334 -15.91 11.89 34.38
C LYS A 334 -15.64 10.89 33.26
N HIS A 335 -15.46 11.37 32.03
CA HIS A 335 -15.15 10.50 30.89
C HIS A 335 -13.80 9.84 31.03
N LEU A 336 -12.76 10.64 31.30
CA LEU A 336 -11.40 10.15 31.56
C LEU A 336 -11.36 9.21 32.75
N LYS A 337 -12.11 9.52 33.80
CA LYS A 337 -12.23 8.71 35.01
C LYS A 337 -12.80 7.32 34.70
N LYS A 338 -13.86 7.26 33.90
CA LYS A 338 -14.45 5.99 33.45
C LYS A 338 -13.46 5.20 32.60
N LEU A 339 -12.95 5.80 31.53
CA LEU A 339 -12.05 5.12 30.59
C LEU A 339 -10.71 4.71 31.23
N LEU A 340 -10.18 5.49 32.18
CA LEU A 340 -8.99 5.09 32.92
C LEU A 340 -9.28 3.85 33.76
N LYS A 341 -10.40 3.81 34.49
CA LYS A 341 -10.76 2.66 35.32
C LYS A 341 -10.96 1.39 34.50
N ASP A 342 -11.68 1.50 33.39
CA ASP A 342 -11.96 0.37 32.49
C ASP A 342 -10.67 -0.21 31.87
N ASN A 343 -9.60 0.60 31.79
CA ASN A 343 -8.37 0.24 31.11
C ASN A 343 -7.11 0.20 31.99
N PHE A 344 -7.25 0.42 33.30
CA PHE A 344 -6.11 0.66 34.19
C PHE A 344 -5.10 -0.50 34.17
N SER A 345 -5.60 -1.74 34.18
CA SER A 345 -4.83 -2.97 34.12
C SER A 345 -4.03 -3.16 32.83
N PHE A 346 -4.45 -2.53 31.71
CA PHE A 346 -3.75 -2.61 30.43
C PHE A 346 -2.59 -1.61 30.32
N PHE A 347 -2.48 -0.64 31.24
CA PHE A 347 -1.31 0.24 31.28
C PHE A 347 -0.06 -0.54 31.70
N PRO A 348 1.13 -0.18 31.20
CA PRO A 348 2.38 -0.76 31.72
C PRO A 348 2.49 -0.56 33.23
N THR A 349 3.09 -1.51 33.96
CA THR A 349 3.21 -1.47 35.42
C THR A 349 3.78 -0.14 35.94
N GLN A 350 4.79 0.41 35.27
CA GLN A 350 5.36 1.72 35.59
C GLN A 350 4.32 2.85 35.57
N TRP A 351 3.40 2.84 34.60
CA TRP A 351 2.33 3.82 34.50
C TRP A 351 1.32 3.65 35.63
N GLN A 352 0.91 2.42 35.92
CA GLN A 352 -0.02 2.13 37.01
C GLN A 352 0.53 2.62 38.36
N GLU A 353 1.78 2.31 38.65
CA GLU A 353 2.48 2.76 39.87
C GLU A 353 2.56 4.29 39.95
N LEU A 354 2.94 4.95 38.84
CA LEU A 354 3.05 6.41 38.81
C LEU A 354 1.70 7.10 38.95
N ILE A 355 0.64 6.59 38.31
CA ILE A 355 -0.72 7.12 38.44
C ILE A 355 -1.17 7.01 39.90
N LEU A 356 -0.98 5.86 40.57
CA LEU A 356 -1.33 5.73 41.99
C LEU A 356 -0.47 6.63 42.88
N LYS A 357 0.84 6.70 42.62
CA LYS A 357 1.77 7.55 43.37
C LYS A 357 1.37 9.03 43.30
N TYR A 358 1.04 9.54 42.11
CA TYR A 358 0.58 10.92 41.95
C TYR A 358 -0.85 11.12 42.43
N GLY A 359 -1.72 10.10 42.31
CA GLY A 359 -3.07 10.09 42.84
C GLY A 359 -3.14 10.31 44.35
N LEU A 360 -2.12 9.91 45.12
CA LEU A 360 -2.03 10.22 46.56
C LEU A 360 -2.14 11.72 46.86
N LYS A 361 -1.73 12.62 45.94
CA LYS A 361 -1.85 14.07 46.11
C LYS A 361 -3.30 14.57 46.02
N TYR A 362 -4.16 13.83 45.33
CA TYR A 362 -5.51 14.25 44.95
C TYR A 362 -6.61 13.32 45.52
N LYS A 363 -6.25 12.24 46.20
CA LYS A 363 -7.20 11.23 46.68
C LYS A 363 -8.31 11.78 47.58
N GLU A 364 -8.07 12.86 48.31
CA GLU A 364 -9.05 13.47 49.22
C GLU A 364 -10.27 14.03 48.48
N TYR A 365 -10.13 14.34 47.17
CA TYR A 365 -11.25 14.78 46.34
C TYR A 365 -12.18 13.62 45.93
N ASP A 366 -11.69 12.37 45.90
CA ASP A 366 -12.46 11.19 45.54
C ASP A 366 -11.78 9.87 46.00
N ILE A 367 -11.94 9.56 47.29
CA ILE A 367 -11.28 8.41 47.94
C ILE A 367 -11.79 7.09 47.35
N GLU A 368 -13.09 6.99 47.09
CA GLU A 368 -13.71 5.76 46.57
C GLU A 368 -13.12 5.38 45.21
N TYR A 369 -12.98 6.34 44.30
CA TYR A 369 -12.37 6.09 43.01
C TYR A 369 -10.89 5.72 43.13
N PHE A 370 -10.12 6.46 43.93
CA PHE A 370 -8.69 6.18 44.13
C PHE A 370 -8.47 4.74 44.64
N GLU A 371 -9.22 4.31 45.66
CA GLU A 371 -9.13 2.95 46.18
C GLU A 371 -9.60 1.90 45.15
N SER A 372 -10.53 2.24 44.25
CA SER A 372 -10.92 1.34 43.17
C SER A 372 -9.78 1.06 42.19
N LEU A 373 -8.97 2.06 41.83
CA LEU A 373 -7.78 1.86 40.99
C LEU A 373 -6.70 1.05 41.73
N ARG A 374 -6.52 1.32 43.03
CA ARG A 374 -5.55 0.60 43.86
C ARG A 374 -5.86 -0.89 43.96
N LYS A 375 -7.15 -1.25 44.06
CA LYS A 375 -7.60 -2.66 44.08
C LYS A 375 -7.28 -3.37 42.77
N LEU A 376 -7.54 -2.73 41.63
CA LEU A 376 -7.22 -3.29 40.31
C LEU A 376 -5.72 -3.61 40.19
N ASN A 377 -4.84 -2.70 40.63
CA ASN A 377 -3.39 -2.98 40.65
C ASN A 377 -3.00 -4.16 41.56
N ALA A 378 -3.67 -4.31 42.70
CA ALA A 378 -3.37 -5.38 43.64
C ALA A 378 -3.82 -6.76 43.10
N GLU A 379 -4.90 -6.80 42.34
CA GLU A 379 -5.42 -8.00 41.68
C GLU A 379 -4.52 -8.46 40.53
N ASP A 380 -3.94 -7.54 39.76
CA ASP A 380 -2.99 -7.85 38.68
C ASP A 380 -1.60 -8.32 39.17
N ASN A 381 -1.24 -8.03 40.42
CA ASN A 381 0.03 -8.44 41.04
C ASN A 381 -0.05 -9.78 41.79
N LEU A 382 -1.19 -10.49 41.73
CA LEU A 382 -1.28 -11.85 42.27
C LEU A 382 -0.62 -12.84 41.30
N PRO A 383 0.35 -13.67 41.75
CA PRO A 383 0.86 -14.76 40.93
C PRO A 383 -0.27 -15.76 40.66
N PHE A 384 -0.49 -16.09 39.39
CA PHE A 384 -1.36 -17.19 38.98
C PHE A 384 -0.87 -18.54 39.52
#